data_AF-A0AA41S583-F1
#
_entry.id   AF-A0AA41S583-F1
#
_cell.length_a   1.000
_cell.length_b   1.000
_cell.length_c   1.000
_cell.angle_alpha   90.00
_cell.angle_beta   90.00
_cell.angle_gamma   90.00
#
_symmetry.space_group_name_H-M   'P 1'
#
loop_
_entity.id
_entity.type
_entity.pdbx_description
1 polymer ?
#
loop_
_entity_poly.entity_id
_entity_poly.type
_entity_poly.pdbx_seq_one_letter_code
_entity_poly.pdbx_strand_id
1 'polypeptide(L)'
;MAKFSHSVLFLAAALCFVSAVSCEDFKVHGLVYCDTCLAGFETRVSEYISGANVTLECRDREGGHLTYTGNGVTDETGGYTILVDGDHEEEVCEVMLTESPRSDCTRKIPGRSLGRVAITANNGIRAPIRFVNSLGYLKDEPLPVCGQVIAELGLTPEDIMV
;
A
#
# COMPACT_ATOMS: atom_id res chain seq x y z
N MET A 1 7.77 6.83 57.84
CA MET A 1 8.83 6.29 56.95
C MET A 1 8.39 4.91 56.52
N ALA A 2 7.84 4.77 55.31
CA ALA A 2 7.30 3.49 54.83
C ALA A 2 8.46 2.52 54.53
N LYS A 3 8.46 1.36 55.20
CA LYS A 3 9.40 0.27 54.93
C LYS A 3 8.92 -0.45 53.66
N PHE A 4 9.49 -0.09 52.52
CA PHE A 4 9.27 -0.85 51.29
C PHE A 4 9.91 -2.23 51.43
N SER A 5 9.08 -3.27 51.48
CA SER A 5 9.53 -4.66 51.53
C SER A 5 10.24 -5.01 50.21
N HIS A 6 11.40 -5.68 50.30
CA HIS A 6 12.18 -6.09 49.13
C HIS A 6 11.36 -6.91 48.13
N SER A 7 10.33 -7.63 48.59
CA SER A 7 9.39 -8.39 47.75
C SER A 7 8.60 -7.53 46.77
N VAL A 8 8.30 -6.27 47.12
CA VAL A 8 7.58 -5.32 46.23
C VAL A 8 8.50 -4.82 45.12
N LEU A 9 9.79 -4.66 45.42
CA LEU A 9 10.79 -4.23 44.44
C LEU A 9 11.08 -5.31 43.39
N PHE A 10 11.07 -6.59 43.79
CA PHE A 10 11.23 -7.73 42.88
C PHE A 10 10.00 -7.94 41.97
N LEU A 11 8.78 -7.72 42.47
CA LEU A 11 7.57 -7.79 41.63
C LEU A 11 7.55 -6.68 40.57
N ALA A 12 7.93 -5.46 40.94
CA ALA A 12 8.00 -4.33 40.01
C ALA A 12 9.06 -4.55 38.91
N ALA A 13 10.21 -5.14 39.25
CA ALA A 13 11.23 -5.49 38.27
C ALA A 13 10.77 -6.60 37.30
N ALA A 14 10.04 -7.61 37.78
CA ALA A 14 9.51 -8.68 36.93
C ALA A 14 8.44 -8.20 35.93
N LEU A 15 7.64 -7.19 36.29
CA LEU A 15 6.66 -6.55 35.40
C LEU A 15 7.30 -5.73 34.28
N CYS A 16 8.52 -5.20 34.48
CA CYS A 16 9.24 -4.46 33.43
C CYS A 16 9.82 -5.34 32.31
N PHE A 17 9.96 -6.67 32.52
CA PHE A 17 10.50 -7.58 31.50
C PHE A 17 9.44 -8.19 30.57
N VAL A 18 8.14 -7.91 30.78
CA VAL A 18 7.05 -8.46 29.95
C VAL A 18 6.72 -7.57 28.75
N SER A 19 7.34 -6.40 28.63
CA SER A 19 7.22 -5.52 27.46
C SER A 19 8.16 -5.94 26.31
N ALA A 20 8.31 -7.24 26.05
CA ALA A 20 8.75 -7.68 24.74
C ALA A 20 7.53 -7.56 23.81
N VAL A 21 7.14 -6.31 23.50
CA VAL A 21 6.30 -6.03 22.33
C VAL A 21 7.08 -6.64 21.18
N SER A 22 6.58 -7.74 20.62
CA SER A 22 7.10 -8.23 19.36
C SER A 22 6.90 -7.09 18.37
N CYS A 23 7.99 -6.43 17.99
CA CYS A 23 7.99 -5.59 16.81
C CYS A 23 7.84 -6.58 15.65
N GLU A 24 6.60 -6.97 15.35
CA GLU A 24 6.32 -7.73 14.14
C GLU A 24 6.46 -6.75 12.99
N ASP A 25 7.59 -6.81 12.30
CA ASP A 25 7.79 -6.01 11.10
C ASP A 25 6.79 -6.47 10.03
N PHE A 26 5.99 -5.53 9.52
CA PHE A 26 5.06 -5.77 8.45
C PHE A 26 5.73 -5.61 7.08
N LYS A 27 5.13 -6.23 6.06
CA LYS A 27 5.51 -6.05 4.66
C LYS A 27 4.30 -5.56 3.90
N VAL A 28 4.34 -4.35 3.37
CA VAL A 28 3.30 -3.85 2.47
C VAL A 28 3.68 -4.18 1.04
N HIS A 29 2.85 -4.94 0.35
CA HIS A 29 3.07 -5.39 -1.01
C HIS A 29 1.97 -4.92 -1.94
N GLY A 30 2.33 -4.52 -3.16
CA GLY A 30 1.35 -4.15 -4.18
C GLY A 30 1.98 -4.13 -5.57
N LEU A 31 1.15 -3.88 -6.57
CA LEU A 31 1.54 -3.83 -7.98
C LEU A 31 1.32 -2.41 -8.53
N VAL A 32 2.11 -2.04 -9.54
CA VAL A 32 1.86 -0.85 -10.36
C VAL A 32 1.69 -1.27 -11.81
N TYR A 33 0.60 -0.82 -12.44
CA TYR A 33 0.29 -1.13 -13.83
C TYR A 33 0.09 0.13 -14.67
N CYS A 34 0.30 -0.05 -15.97
CA CYS A 34 -0.09 0.86 -17.01
C CYS A 34 -1.43 0.39 -17.57
N ASP A 35 -2.45 1.23 -17.45
CA ASP A 35 -3.72 1.08 -18.12
C ASP A 35 -3.58 1.51 -19.58
N THR A 36 -3.35 0.51 -20.42
CA THR A 36 -3.17 0.64 -21.86
C THR A 36 -4.47 0.91 -22.62
N CYS A 37 -5.63 0.83 -21.95
CA CYS A 37 -6.94 1.03 -22.56
C CYS A 37 -7.70 2.23 -22.02
N LEU A 38 -7.12 2.96 -21.07
CA LEU A 38 -7.74 4.12 -20.43
C LEU A 38 -9.08 3.77 -19.77
N ALA A 39 -9.19 2.55 -19.25
CA ALA A 39 -10.41 2.01 -18.68
C ALA A 39 -10.61 2.36 -17.19
N GLY A 40 -9.54 2.76 -16.48
CA GLY A 40 -9.55 3.02 -15.04
C GLY A 40 -9.39 1.78 -14.16
N PHE A 41 -9.12 0.63 -14.78
CA PHE A 41 -8.90 -0.66 -14.10
C PHE A 41 -8.02 -1.59 -14.95
N GLU A 42 -7.49 -2.65 -14.32
CA GLU A 42 -6.67 -3.64 -15.02
C GLU A 42 -7.48 -4.46 -16.03
N THR A 43 -6.95 -4.60 -17.25
CA THR A 43 -7.49 -5.46 -18.30
C THR A 43 -6.46 -6.52 -18.68
N ARG A 44 -6.84 -7.48 -19.53
CA ARG A 44 -5.91 -8.52 -20.02
C ARG A 44 -4.73 -7.98 -20.85
N VAL A 45 -4.76 -6.70 -21.24
CA VAL A 45 -3.68 -6.02 -21.97
C VAL A 45 -2.96 -4.96 -21.14
N SER A 46 -3.31 -4.81 -19.87
CA SER A 46 -2.55 -3.94 -18.95
C SER A 46 -1.12 -4.44 -18.78
N GLU A 47 -0.18 -3.51 -18.67
CA GLU A 47 1.25 -3.80 -18.58
C GLU A 47 1.78 -3.40 -17.20
N TYR A 48 2.38 -4.33 -16.46
CA TYR A 48 3.01 -3.99 -15.18
C TYR A 48 4.26 -3.11 -15.38
N ILE A 49 4.44 -2.12 -14.51
CA ILE A 49 5.50 -1.12 -14.63
C ILE A 49 6.63 -1.47 -13.66
N SER A 50 7.79 -1.84 -14.20
CA SER A 50 9.04 -1.93 -13.45
C SER A 50 9.66 -0.56 -13.24
N GLY A 51 10.21 -0.29 -12.04
CA GLY A 51 10.89 0.97 -11.70
C GLY A 51 9.97 2.13 -11.27
N ALA A 52 8.68 1.88 -11.02
CA ALA A 52 7.74 2.87 -10.51
C ALA A 52 7.98 3.15 -9.02
N ASN A 53 7.97 4.43 -8.66
CA ASN A 53 8.16 4.88 -7.28
C ASN A 53 6.80 4.98 -6.58
N VAL A 54 6.73 4.43 -5.37
CA VAL A 54 5.58 4.54 -4.48
C VAL A 54 6.02 5.01 -3.10
N THR A 55 5.10 5.67 -2.39
CA THR A 55 5.31 6.11 -1.02
C THR A 55 4.15 5.65 -0.15
N LEU A 56 4.46 4.94 0.92
CA LEU A 56 3.57 4.69 2.04
C LEU A 56 3.60 5.90 2.97
N GLU A 57 2.43 6.43 3.30
CA GLU A 57 2.25 7.41 4.37
C GLU A 57 1.24 6.85 5.36
N CYS A 58 1.56 6.91 6.65
CA CYS A 58 0.58 6.74 7.71
C CYS A 58 0.39 8.07 8.43
N ARG A 59 -0.87 8.39 8.69
CA ARG A 59 -1.28 9.61 9.38
C ARG A 59 -2.14 9.26 10.58
N ASP A 60 -2.20 10.14 11.57
CA ASP A 60 -3.19 10.01 12.64
C ASP A 60 -4.61 9.86 12.07
N ARG A 61 -5.55 9.34 12.87
CA ARG A 61 -6.96 9.16 12.45
C ARG A 61 -7.66 10.47 12.09
N GLU A 62 -7.13 11.60 12.54
CA GLU A 62 -7.63 12.94 12.20
C GLU A 62 -7.13 13.40 10.82
N GLY A 63 -6.17 12.68 10.22
CA GLY A 63 -5.57 12.89 8.90
C GLY A 63 -4.48 13.97 8.85
N GLY A 64 -4.19 14.62 9.97
CA GLY A 64 -3.36 15.82 10.02
C GLY A 64 -1.87 15.53 10.12
N HIS A 65 -1.48 14.72 11.10
CA HIS A 65 -0.07 14.47 11.40
C HIS A 65 0.45 13.21 10.69
N LEU A 66 1.53 13.35 9.91
CA LEU A 66 2.28 12.23 9.37
C LEU A 66 3.07 11.55 10.49
N THR A 67 2.79 10.27 10.72
CA THR A 67 3.39 9.47 11.79
C THR A 67 4.43 8.48 11.26
N TYR A 68 4.26 8.00 10.03
CA TYR A 68 5.18 7.07 9.38
C TYR A 68 5.28 7.33 7.87
N THR A 69 6.46 7.08 7.29
CA THR A 69 6.63 7.05 5.84
C THR A 69 7.62 5.97 5.42
N GLY A 70 7.35 5.35 4.27
CA GLY A 70 8.23 4.38 3.64
C GLY A 70 8.19 4.52 2.12
N ASN A 71 9.31 4.28 1.45
CA ASN A 71 9.39 4.33 -0.01
C ASN A 71 9.55 2.92 -0.59
N GLY A 72 8.99 2.71 -1.78
CA GLY A 72 9.13 1.48 -2.55
C GLY A 72 9.40 1.77 -4.01
N VAL A 73 10.09 0.84 -4.67
CA VAL A 73 10.29 0.83 -6.12
C VAL A 73 9.84 -0.52 -6.63
N THR A 74 9.10 -0.55 -7.74
CA THR A 74 8.66 -1.81 -8.34
C THR A 74 9.80 -2.56 -9.02
N ASP A 75 9.79 -3.88 -8.85
CA ASP A 75 10.72 -4.82 -9.49
C ASP A 75 10.34 -5.11 -10.96
N GLU A 76 11.00 -6.07 -11.59
CA GLU A 76 10.76 -6.47 -13.00
C GLU A 76 9.33 -7.00 -13.24
N THR A 77 8.64 -7.46 -12.19
CA THR A 77 7.25 -7.93 -12.27
C THR A 77 6.24 -6.79 -12.10
N GLY A 78 6.72 -5.58 -11.78
CA GLY A 78 5.93 -4.42 -11.40
C GLY A 78 5.38 -4.46 -9.98
N GLY A 79 5.91 -5.36 -9.14
CA GLY A 79 5.58 -5.45 -7.73
C GLY A 79 6.55 -4.68 -6.86
N TYR A 80 6.06 -4.04 -5.80
CA TYR A 80 6.87 -3.40 -4.77
C TYR A 80 6.66 -4.07 -3.42
N THR A 81 7.65 -3.97 -2.54
CA THR A 81 7.53 -4.35 -1.13
C THR A 81 8.15 -3.27 -0.27
N ILE A 82 7.38 -2.74 0.70
CA ILE A 82 7.83 -1.77 1.70
C ILE A 82 7.89 -2.49 3.04
N LEU A 83 9.05 -2.44 3.71
CA LEU A 83 9.18 -2.92 5.09
C LEU A 83 8.63 -1.85 6.04
N VAL A 84 7.87 -2.27 7.04
CA VAL A 84 7.19 -1.38 7.98
C VAL A 84 7.45 -1.83 9.40
N ASP A 85 8.03 -0.93 10.19
CA ASP A 85 8.43 -1.22 11.55
C ASP A 85 7.24 -1.00 12.50
N GLY A 86 6.78 -2.08 13.12
CA GLY A 86 5.77 -2.02 14.18
C GLY A 86 4.32 -1.94 13.70
N ASP A 87 3.42 -1.86 14.69
CA ASP A 87 1.97 -1.85 14.50
C ASP A 87 1.45 -0.40 14.38
N HIS A 88 0.60 -0.16 13.39
CA HIS A 88 0.01 1.14 13.06
C HIS A 88 -1.52 1.14 13.20
N GLU A 89 -2.08 0.42 14.19
CA GLU A 89 -3.53 0.31 14.45
C GLU A 89 -4.26 1.66 14.55
N GLU A 90 -3.61 2.65 15.14
CA GLU A 90 -4.19 3.97 15.42
C GLU A 90 -3.99 4.98 14.28
N GLU A 91 -3.58 4.50 13.10
CA GLU A 91 -3.22 5.32 11.96
C GLU A 91 -4.01 4.96 10.69
N VAL A 92 -4.07 5.90 9.75
CA VAL A 92 -4.56 5.68 8.40
C VAL A 92 -3.36 5.61 7.46
N CYS A 93 -3.04 4.40 7.02
CA CYS A 93 -1.92 4.13 6.12
C CYS A 93 -2.38 3.99 4.66
N GLU A 94 -1.73 4.72 3.76
CA GLU A 94 -2.03 4.74 2.32
C GLU A 94 -0.73 4.66 1.52
N VAL A 95 -0.69 3.80 0.51
CA VAL A 95 0.37 3.80 -0.50
C VAL A 95 -0.08 4.64 -1.69
N MET A 96 0.77 5.55 -2.13
CA MET A 96 0.50 6.45 -3.24
C MET A 96 1.54 6.27 -4.35
N LEU A 97 1.10 6.40 -5.60
CA LEU A 97 2.01 6.55 -6.74
C LEU A 97 2.76 7.87 -6.63
N THR A 98 4.08 7.83 -6.83
CA THR A 98 4.93 9.02 -6.82
C THR A 98 5.38 9.34 -8.24
N GLU A 99 6.04 8.39 -8.91
CA GLU A 99 6.66 8.58 -10.22
C GLU A 99 6.59 7.31 -11.09
N SER A 100 6.36 7.49 -12.39
CA SER A 100 6.45 6.44 -13.40
C SER A 100 7.76 6.60 -14.19
N PRO A 101 8.52 5.52 -14.43
CA PRO A 101 9.71 5.54 -15.27
C PRO A 101 9.37 5.54 -16.77
N ARG A 102 8.11 5.31 -17.12
CA ARG A 102 7.64 5.29 -18.51
C ARG A 102 7.17 6.66 -18.93
N SER A 103 7.70 7.19 -20.02
CA SER A 103 7.26 8.47 -20.58
C SER A 103 5.85 8.43 -21.17
N ASP A 104 5.40 7.25 -21.63
CA ASP A 104 4.10 7.05 -22.29
C ASP A 104 2.97 6.67 -21.32
N CYS A 105 3.26 6.60 -20.01
CA CYS A 105 2.32 6.14 -19.00
C CYS A 105 2.58 6.82 -17.65
N THR A 106 2.25 8.11 -17.55
CA THR A 106 2.60 8.99 -16.41
C THR A 106 1.41 9.62 -15.70
N ARG A 107 0.23 9.63 -16.32
CA ARG A 107 -0.98 10.25 -15.73
C ARG A 107 -1.58 9.30 -14.71
N LYS A 108 -1.68 9.70 -13.45
CA LYS A 108 -2.25 8.88 -12.38
C LYS A 108 -3.75 8.66 -12.61
N ILE A 109 -4.24 7.43 -12.50
CA ILE A 109 -5.68 7.13 -12.59
C ILE A 109 -6.39 7.67 -11.34
N PRO A 110 -7.43 8.52 -11.48
CA PRO A 110 -8.25 8.95 -10.35
C PRO A 110 -8.82 7.74 -9.58
N GLY A 111 -8.64 7.72 -8.25
CA GLY A 111 -9.13 6.62 -7.41
C GLY A 111 -8.32 5.31 -7.48
N ARG A 112 -7.30 5.23 -8.34
CA ARG A 112 -6.32 4.11 -8.40
C ARG A 112 -4.87 4.57 -8.25
N SER A 113 -4.67 5.83 -7.87
CA SER A 113 -3.36 6.40 -7.60
C SER A 113 -2.94 6.28 -6.14
N LEU A 114 -3.88 5.91 -5.27
CA LEU A 114 -3.64 5.54 -3.88
C LEU A 114 -4.34 4.23 -3.51
N GLY A 115 -3.83 3.55 -2.49
CA GLY A 115 -4.43 2.36 -1.91
C GLY A 115 -4.24 2.32 -0.41
N ARG A 116 -5.34 2.20 0.33
CA ARG A 116 -5.32 2.09 1.79
C ARG A 116 -4.93 0.69 2.24
N VAL A 117 -4.15 0.59 3.31
CA VAL A 117 -3.69 -0.68 3.89
C VAL A 117 -3.79 -0.66 5.41
N ALA A 118 -4.31 -1.74 5.99
CA ALA A 118 -4.36 -1.91 7.44
C ALA A 118 -3.08 -2.62 7.92
N ILE A 119 -2.24 -1.90 8.66
CA ILE A 119 -0.96 -2.40 9.18
C ILE A 119 -1.10 -2.61 10.68
N THR A 120 -1.73 -3.72 11.05
CA THR A 120 -1.91 -4.10 12.45
C THR A 120 -2.09 -5.60 12.59
N ALA A 121 -1.62 -6.17 13.69
CA ALA A 121 -1.88 -7.56 14.09
C ALA A 121 -3.30 -7.74 14.67
N ASN A 122 -3.96 -6.64 15.08
CA ASN A 122 -5.28 -6.66 15.72
C ASN A 122 -6.46 -6.71 14.73
N ASN A 123 -6.32 -7.45 13.62
CA ASN A 123 -7.36 -7.57 12.59
C ASN A 123 -7.64 -9.02 12.15
N GLY A 124 -7.17 -10.00 12.91
CA GLY A 124 -7.40 -11.43 12.63
C GLY A 124 -6.58 -11.99 11.45
N ILE A 125 -5.73 -11.18 10.80
CA ILE A 125 -4.79 -11.65 9.78
C ILE A 125 -3.46 -11.96 10.44
N ARG A 126 -3.08 -13.24 10.43
CA ARG A 126 -1.84 -13.74 11.04
C ARG A 126 -0.58 -13.40 10.23
N ALA A 127 -0.71 -13.27 8.91
CA ALA A 127 0.46 -13.02 8.07
C ALA A 127 0.92 -11.54 8.20
N PRO A 128 2.24 -11.28 8.31
CA PRO A 128 2.76 -9.92 8.39
C PRO A 128 2.76 -9.20 7.03
N ILE A 129 2.43 -9.89 5.94
CA ILE A 129 2.28 -9.28 4.62
C ILE A 129 0.89 -8.68 4.46
N ARG A 130 0.83 -7.43 4.00
CA ARG A 130 -0.38 -6.64 3.78
C ARG A 130 -0.42 -6.24 2.31
N PHE A 131 -1.47 -6.66 1.61
CA PHE A 131 -1.62 -6.41 0.18
C PHE A 131 -2.39 -5.12 -0.06
N VAL A 132 -1.90 -4.31 -0.99
CA VAL A 132 -2.55 -3.12 -1.51
C VAL A 132 -3.14 -3.46 -2.88
N ASN A 133 -4.32 -2.91 -3.19
CA ASN A 133 -4.84 -2.95 -4.55
C ASN A 133 -3.81 -2.35 -5.52
N SER A 134 -3.71 -2.91 -6.72
CA SER A 134 -2.81 -2.39 -7.74
C SER A 134 -3.09 -0.92 -8.03
N LEU A 135 -2.01 -0.15 -8.16
CA LEU A 135 -2.07 1.26 -8.48
C LEU A 135 -1.79 1.47 -9.97
N GLY A 136 -2.45 2.44 -10.58
CA GLY A 136 -2.45 2.58 -12.04
C GLY A 136 -2.08 3.95 -12.56
N TYR A 137 -1.28 3.95 -13.63
CA TYR A 137 -1.09 5.07 -14.54
C TYR A 137 -1.88 4.83 -15.84
N LEU A 138 -2.29 5.90 -16.50
CA LEU A 138 -2.90 5.89 -17.82
C LEU A 138 -1.82 6.04 -18.88
N LYS A 139 -1.92 5.23 -19.94
CA LYS A 139 -1.18 5.44 -21.17
C LYS A 139 -1.60 6.77 -21.84
N ASP A 140 -0.80 7.29 -22.74
CA ASP A 140 -1.19 8.49 -23.51
C ASP A 140 -2.27 8.18 -24.55
N GLU A 141 -2.13 7.06 -25.25
CA GLU A 141 -3.09 6.60 -26.28
C GLU A 141 -3.47 5.14 -26.04
N PRO A 142 -4.75 4.76 -26.25
CA PRO A 142 -5.18 3.39 -26.06
C PRO A 142 -4.61 2.47 -27.14
N LEU A 143 -4.36 1.21 -26.80
CA LEU A 143 -3.96 0.21 -27.79
C LEU A 143 -5.09 -0.05 -28.80
N PRO A 144 -4.77 -0.39 -30.07
CA PRO A 144 -5.79 -0.67 -31.09
C PRO A 144 -6.78 -1.80 -30.72
N VAL A 145 -6.35 -2.73 -29.87
CA VAL A 145 -7.16 -3.88 -29.42
C VAL A 145 -8.19 -3.52 -28.33
N CYS A 146 -8.11 -2.31 -27.74
CA CYS A 146 -8.91 -1.96 -26.57
C CYS A 146 -10.42 -2.03 -26.82
N GLY A 147 -10.89 -1.62 -28.01
CA GLY A 147 -12.32 -1.77 -28.34
C GLY A 147 -12.84 -3.20 -28.20
N GLN A 148 -12.03 -4.19 -28.59
CA GLN A 148 -12.37 -5.61 -28.41
C GLN A 148 -12.30 -6.02 -26.93
N VAL A 149 -11.25 -5.61 -26.21
CA VAL A 149 -11.07 -5.93 -24.79
C VAL A 149 -12.23 -5.43 -23.95
N ILE A 150 -12.71 -4.21 -24.21
CA ILE A 150 -13.84 -3.62 -23.49
C ILE A 150 -15.15 -4.32 -23.83
N ALA A 151 -15.37 -4.66 -25.10
CA ALA A 151 -16.54 -5.44 -25.51
C ALA A 151 -16.58 -6.85 -24.88
N GLU A 152 -15.43 -7.51 -24.70
CA GLU A 152 -15.31 -8.80 -24.00
C GLU A 152 -15.77 -8.72 -22.54
N LEU A 153 -15.71 -7.53 -21.93
CA LEU A 153 -16.18 -7.26 -20.57
C LEU A 153 -17.67 -6.87 -20.51
N GLY A 154 -18.35 -6.81 -21.66
CA GLY A 154 -19.74 -6.36 -21.74
C GLY A 154 -19.93 -4.85 -21.55
N LEU A 155 -18.87 -4.06 -21.77
CA LEU A 155 -18.86 -2.61 -21.65
C LEU A 155 -18.72 -1.96 -23.03
N THR A 156 -19.03 -0.67 -23.12
CA THR A 156 -18.73 0.17 -24.29
C THR A 156 -17.61 1.18 -23.97
N PRO A 157 -16.97 1.80 -24.98
CA PRO A 157 -16.00 2.87 -24.75
C PRO A 157 -16.55 4.04 -23.93
N GLU A 158 -17.85 4.32 -24.03
CA GLU A 158 -18.52 5.38 -23.26
C GLU A 158 -18.65 5.03 -21.77
N ASP A 159 -18.75 3.74 -21.42
CA ASP A 159 -18.86 3.29 -20.03
C ASP A 159 -17.57 3.49 -19.22
N ILE A 160 -16.44 3.66 -19.91
CA ILE A 160 -15.09 3.65 -19.30
C ILE A 160 -14.34 4.98 -19.45
N MET A 161 -15.03 6.07 -19.78
CA MET A 161 -14.37 7.38 -19.91
C MET A 161 -13.83 7.86 -18.56
N VAL A 162 -12.50 7.80 -18.38
CA VAL A 162 -11.76 8.28 -17.19
C VAL A 162 -11.18 9.67 -17.39
#